data_AF-A0A5Q3HH00-F1
#
_entry.id   AF-A0A5Q3HH00-F1
#
_cell.length_a   1.000
_cell.length_b   1.000
_cell.length_c   1.000
_cell.angle_alpha   90.00
_cell.angle_beta   90.00
_cell.angle_gamma   90.00
#
_symmetry.space_group_name_H-M   'P 1'
#
loop_
_entity.id
_entity.type
_entity.pdbx_description
1 polymer ?
#
loop_
_entity_poly.entity_id
_entity_poly.type
_entity_poly.pdbx_seq_one_letter_code
_entity_poly.pdbx_strand_id
1 'polypeptide(L)'
;MPQLPGLVPSVFTIVAYVVCIKLAARLFRQTPLSWKHAAVFGATLFLVLLAVGTCVRALNLASGPVSASLLDIATGLLAQPAVGAWILGRCTRTPAGAPIGFKGGALLALVAYALVFLLSIAATFLLPLLARMAGIPA
;
A
#
# COMPACT_ATOMS: atom_id res chain seq x y z
N MET A 1 -9.75 16.45 -19.56
CA MET A 1 -10.44 15.14 -19.51
C MET A 1 -9.63 14.23 -18.59
N PRO A 2 -10.20 13.70 -17.49
CA PRO A 2 -9.47 12.78 -16.62
C PRO A 2 -9.13 11.52 -17.42
N GLN A 3 -7.84 11.22 -17.51
CA GLN A 3 -7.33 10.15 -18.35
C GLN A 3 -7.71 8.79 -17.73
N LEU A 4 -8.70 8.11 -18.31
CA LEU A 4 -9.10 6.73 -18.00
C LEU A 4 -7.94 5.72 -17.83
N PRO A 5 -6.79 5.83 -18.54
CA PRO A 5 -5.63 4.97 -18.32
C PRO A 5 -5.00 5.08 -16.92
N GLY A 6 -5.21 6.18 -16.19
CA GLY A 6 -4.68 6.35 -14.83
C GLY A 6 -5.51 5.66 -13.74
N LEU A 7 -6.76 5.30 -14.03
CA LEU A 7 -7.66 4.66 -13.06
C LEU A 7 -7.35 3.17 -12.87
N VAL A 8 -6.96 2.48 -13.94
CA VAL A 8 -6.67 1.03 -13.89
C VAL A 8 -5.48 0.71 -12.97
N PRO A 9 -4.32 1.39 -13.07
CA PRO A 9 -3.24 1.23 -12.09
C PRO A 9 -3.70 1.55 -10.67
N SER A 10 -4.49 2.61 -10.50
CA SER A 10 -4.94 3.07 -9.18
C SER A 10 -5.85 2.06 -8.49
N VAL A 11 -6.84 1.52 -9.20
CA VAL A 11 -7.76 0.50 -8.69
C VAL A 11 -6.99 -0.79 -8.38
N PHE A 12 -6.04 -1.17 -9.24
CA PHE A 12 -5.19 -2.33 -9.00
C PHE A 12 -4.36 -2.18 -7.73
N THR A 13 -3.74 -1.01 -7.51
CA THR A 13 -2.97 -0.73 -6.28
C THR A 13 -3.84 -0.82 -5.04
N ILE A 14 -5.06 -0.26 -5.09
CA ILE A 14 -6.02 -0.34 -3.97
C ILE A 14 -6.40 -1.80 -3.69
N VAL A 15 -6.75 -2.58 -4.72
CA VAL A 15 -7.13 -3.99 -4.57
C VAL A 15 -5.96 -4.83 -4.05
N ALA A 16 -4.75 -4.63 -4.59
CA ALA A 16 -3.54 -5.30 -4.12
C ALA A 16 -3.29 -5.01 -2.64
N TYR A 17 -3.42 -3.74 -2.21
CA TYR A 17 -3.30 -3.36 -0.81
C TYR A 17 -4.36 -4.05 0.08
N VAL A 18 -5.62 -4.05 -0.34
CA VAL A 18 -6.72 -4.69 0.42
C VAL A 18 -6.46 -6.19 0.60
N VAL A 19 -6.01 -6.87 -0.45
CA VAL A 19 -5.66 -8.30 -0.41
C VAL A 19 -4.45 -8.53 0.49
N CYS A 20 -3.38 -7.75 0.33
CA CYS A 20 -2.15 -7.87 1.13
C CYS A 20 -2.40 -7.58 2.62
N ILE A 21 -3.24 -6.61 2.97
CA ILE A 21 -3.63 -6.33 4.36
C ILE A 21 -4.41 -7.49 4.95
N LYS A 22 -5.33 -8.07 4.17
CA LYS A 22 -6.09 -9.22 4.64
C LYS A 22 -5.18 -10.44 4.81
N LEU A 23 -4.19 -10.61 3.94
CA LEU A 23 -3.15 -11.63 4.06
C LEU A 23 -2.28 -11.38 5.30
N ALA A 24 -1.85 -10.13 5.53
CA ALA A 24 -1.10 -9.71 6.70
C ALA A 24 -1.89 -9.97 7.99
N ALA A 25 -3.18 -9.65 8.01
CA ALA A 25 -4.07 -9.93 9.15
C ALA A 25 -4.27 -11.42 9.41
N ARG A 26 -4.29 -12.24 8.35
CA ARG A 26 -4.27 -13.70 8.47
C ARG A 26 -2.93 -14.21 9.02
N LEU A 27 -1.81 -13.65 8.55
CA LEU A 27 -0.46 -14.03 8.96
C LEU A 27 -0.18 -13.62 10.42
N PHE A 28 -0.69 -12.47 10.85
CA PHE A 28 -0.52 -11.92 12.20
C PHE A 28 -1.45 -12.56 13.26
N ARG A 29 -1.98 -13.76 12.97
CA ARG A 29 -2.89 -14.58 13.82
C ARG A 29 -4.29 -14.00 14.04
N GLN A 30 -5.23 -14.52 13.25
CA GLN A 30 -6.68 -14.65 13.52
C GLN A 30 -7.43 -13.44 14.12
N THR A 31 -7.11 -12.21 13.70
CA THR A 31 -7.96 -11.06 14.01
C THR A 31 -9.06 -10.95 12.94
N PRO A 32 -10.37 -11.00 13.30
CA PRO A 32 -11.47 -10.93 12.34
C PRO A 32 -11.56 -9.52 11.77
N LEU A 33 -10.75 -9.24 10.74
CA LEU A 33 -10.71 -7.97 10.06
C LEU A 33 -11.77 -7.97 8.95
N SER A 34 -12.88 -7.28 9.19
CA SER A 34 -13.93 -7.11 8.18
C SER A 34 -13.36 -6.42 6.94
N TRP A 35 -13.69 -6.93 5.74
CA TRP A 35 -13.28 -6.39 4.45
C TRP A 35 -13.54 -4.88 4.32
N LYS A 36 -14.58 -4.37 5.00
CA LYS A 36 -14.90 -2.94 5.04
C LYS A 36 -13.73 -2.11 5.59
N HIS A 37 -13.09 -2.56 6.68
CA HIS A 37 -11.98 -1.84 7.30
C HIS A 37 -10.70 -1.93 6.45
N ALA A 38 -10.46 -3.06 5.77
CA ALA A 38 -9.36 -3.18 4.82
C ALA A 38 -9.54 -2.25 3.61
N ALA A 39 -10.76 -2.16 3.08
CA ALA A 39 -11.10 -1.25 1.99
C ALA A 39 -10.96 0.22 2.39
N VAL A 40 -11.46 0.60 3.56
CA VAL A 40 -11.32 1.97 4.10
C VAL A 40 -9.84 2.31 4.29
N PHE A 41 -9.03 1.40 4.83
CA PHE A 41 -7.59 1.64 4.95
C PHE A 41 -6.94 1.85 3.58
N GLY A 42 -7.21 0.97 2.60
CA GLY A 42 -6.63 1.08 1.26
C GLY A 42 -7.02 2.38 0.56
N ALA A 43 -8.30 2.78 0.67
CA ALA A 43 -8.80 4.04 0.12
C ALA A 43 -8.16 5.26 0.81
N THR A 44 -8.10 5.28 2.14
CA THR A 44 -7.48 6.40 2.88
C THR A 44 -5.99 6.51 2.57
N LEU A 45 -5.27 5.39 2.55
CA LEU A 45 -3.85 5.39 2.22
C LEU A 45 -3.62 5.92 0.79
N PHE A 46 -4.43 5.48 -0.17
CA PHE A 46 -4.36 5.98 -1.54
C PHE A 46 -4.60 7.49 -1.61
N LEU A 47 -5.62 8.01 -0.92
CA LEU A 47 -5.90 9.44 -0.88
C LEU A 47 -4.74 10.24 -0.25
N VAL A 48 -4.14 9.73 0.84
CA VAL A 48 -2.98 10.36 1.48
C VAL A 48 -1.79 10.41 0.52
N LEU A 49 -1.47 9.28 -0.12
CA LEU A 49 -0.35 9.22 -1.07
C LEU A 49 -0.59 10.13 -2.28
N LEU A 50 -1.82 10.19 -2.79
CA LEU A 50 -2.18 11.07 -3.89
C LEU A 50 -2.07 12.54 -3.48
N ALA A 51 -2.56 12.92 -2.30
CA ALA A 51 -2.42 14.27 -1.77
C ALA A 51 -0.96 14.68 -1.61
N VAL A 52 -0.12 13.82 -0.99
CA VAL A 52 1.31 14.10 -0.83
C VAL A 52 2.01 14.20 -2.18
N GLY A 53 1.76 13.26 -3.10
CA GLY A 53 2.33 13.29 -4.44
C GLY A 53 1.96 14.56 -5.22
N THR A 54 0.72 15.04 -5.10
CA THR A 54 0.30 16.31 -5.70
C THR A 54 0.99 17.53 -5.09
N CYS A 55 1.12 17.58 -3.76
CA CYS A 55 1.84 18.66 -3.06
C CYS A 55 3.31 18.70 -3.44
N VAL A 56 3.97 17.54 -3.48
CA VAL A 56 5.40 17.43 -3.84
C VAL A 56 5.65 17.96 -5.25
N ARG A 57 4.79 17.62 -6.20
CA ARG A 57 4.86 18.12 -7.58
C ARG A 57 4.57 19.62 -7.65
N ALA A 58 3.55 20.10 -6.94
CA ALA A 58 3.16 21.51 -6.95
C ALA A 58 4.24 22.43 -6.35
N LEU A 59 4.91 21.96 -5.29
CA LEU A 59 5.98 22.70 -4.61
C LEU A 59 7.36 22.50 -5.25
N ASN A 60 7.44 21.71 -6.33
CA ASN A 60 8.67 21.38 -7.06
C ASN A 60 9.81 20.86 -6.14
N LEU A 61 9.42 20.16 -5.06
CA LEU A 61 10.33 19.73 -3.98
C LEU A 61 11.33 18.65 -4.43
N ALA A 62 11.12 18.05 -5.60
CA ALA A 62 12.00 17.04 -6.19
C ALA A 62 12.13 17.27 -7.70
N SER A 63 13.22 17.93 -8.11
CA SER A 63 13.48 18.25 -9.52
C SER A 63 14.15 17.11 -10.31
N GLY A 64 14.40 15.96 -9.68
CA GLY A 64 15.13 14.84 -10.29
C GLY A 64 14.43 13.49 -10.11
N PRO A 65 14.58 12.54 -11.06
CA PRO A 65 13.90 11.25 -11.00
C PRO A 65 14.31 10.40 -9.79
N VAL A 66 15.57 10.50 -9.36
CA VAL A 66 16.08 9.79 -8.18
C VAL A 66 15.53 10.41 -6.89
N SER A 67 15.51 11.74 -6.78
CA SER A 67 14.98 12.42 -5.59
C SER A 67 13.47 12.22 -5.46
N ALA A 68 12.73 12.23 -6.57
CA ALA A 68 11.30 11.92 -6.57
C ALA A 68 11.02 10.48 -6.11
N SER A 69 11.79 9.52 -6.60
CA SER A 69 11.65 8.11 -6.20
C SER A 69 11.96 7.89 -4.71
N LEU A 70 13.03 8.52 -4.20
CA LEU A 70 13.37 8.46 -2.77
C LEU A 70 12.29 9.11 -1.90
N LEU A 71 11.72 10.22 -2.35
CA LEU A 71 10.66 10.93 -1.64
C LEU A 71 9.37 10.10 -1.59
N ASP A 72 9.01 9.43 -2.69
CA ASP A 72 7.86 8.52 -2.75
C ASP A 72 8.05 7.32 -1.80
N ILE A 73 9.24 6.72 -1.78
CA ILE A 73 9.57 5.62 -0.85
C ILE A 73 9.48 6.11 0.60
N ALA A 74 10.10 7.25 0.93
CA ALA A 74 10.06 7.81 2.28
C ALA A 74 8.62 8.13 2.71
N THR A 75 7.84 8.73 1.81
CA THR A 75 6.43 9.04 2.07
C THR A 75 5.62 7.78 2.31
N GLY A 76 5.77 6.74 1.48
CA GLY A 76 5.11 5.46 1.67
C GLY A 76 5.47 4.82 3.02
N LEU A 77 6.76 4.82 3.35
CA LEU A 77 7.29 4.25 4.59
C LEU A 77 6.79 4.96 5.85
N LEU A 78 6.50 6.26 5.78
CA LEU A 78 5.98 7.04 6.91
C LEU A 78 4.45 7.03 6.96
N ALA A 79 3.78 7.20 5.82
CA ALA A 79 2.33 7.28 5.74
C ALA A 79 1.67 5.95 6.10
N GLN A 80 2.22 4.81 5.68
CA GLN A 80 1.63 3.50 5.98
C GLN A 80 1.55 3.15 7.46
N PRO A 81 2.63 3.21 8.25
CA PRO A 81 2.54 2.91 9.67
C PRO A 81 1.69 3.96 10.38
N ALA A 82 1.71 5.24 9.97
CA ALA A 82 0.87 6.28 10.56
C ALA A 82 -0.63 6.04 10.34
N VAL A 83 -1.04 5.82 9.08
CA VAL A 83 -2.43 5.50 8.73
C VAL A 83 -2.84 4.15 9.32
N GLY A 84 -1.91 3.19 9.38
CA GLY A 84 -2.11 1.85 9.93
C GLY A 84 -2.39 1.89 11.42
N ALA A 85 -1.55 2.62 12.14
CA ALA A 85 -1.72 2.83 13.56
C ALA A 85 -3.02 3.57 13.89
N TRP A 86 -3.40 4.55 13.06
CA TRP A 86 -4.61 5.34 13.27
C TRP A 86 -5.90 4.56 12.99
N ILE A 87 -5.99 3.92 11.82
CA ILE A 87 -7.20 3.21 11.38
C ILE A 87 -7.23 1.80 11.95
N LEU A 88 -6.21 0.99 11.66
CA LEU A 88 -6.21 -0.42 12.05
C LEU A 88 -6.09 -0.54 13.57
N GLY A 89 -5.27 0.29 14.23
CA GLY A 89 -5.12 0.25 15.69
C GLY A 89 -6.44 0.45 16.46
N ARG A 90 -7.42 1.16 15.88
CA ARG A 90 -8.77 1.35 16.44
C ARG A 90 -9.79 0.32 15.96
N CYS A 91 -9.72 -0.06 14.68
CA CYS A 91 -10.73 -0.92 14.04
C CYS A 91 -10.48 -2.43 14.22
N THR A 92 -9.28 -2.80 14.63
CA THR A 92 -8.89 -4.21 14.72
C THR A 92 -8.77 -4.64 16.19
N ARG A 93 -9.20 -5.87 16.47
CA ARG A 93 -9.22 -6.44 17.81
C ARG A 93 -8.48 -7.76 17.80
N THR A 94 -7.70 -8.02 18.84
CA THR A 94 -7.03 -9.29 19.11
C THR A 94 -8.05 -10.42 19.27
N PRO A 95 -7.61 -11.69 19.22
CA PRO A 95 -8.50 -12.83 19.49
C PRO A 95 -9.16 -12.78 20.88
N ALA A 96 -8.54 -12.09 21.84
CA ALA A 96 -9.10 -11.82 23.17
C ALA A 96 -10.09 -10.63 23.20
N GLY A 97 -10.42 -10.04 22.06
CA GLY A 97 -11.35 -8.92 21.93
C GLY A 97 -10.77 -7.54 22.26
N ALA A 98 -9.51 -7.46 22.72
CA ALA A 98 -8.85 -6.20 23.03
C ALA A 98 -8.44 -5.46 21.74
N PRO A 99 -8.50 -4.11 21.68
CA PRO A 99 -7.96 -3.38 20.54
C PRO A 99 -6.46 -3.65 20.37
N ILE A 100 -5.98 -3.83 19.14
CA ILE A 100 -4.54 -4.10 18.89
C ILE A 100 -3.66 -2.87 19.19
N GLY A 101 -4.28 -1.70 19.31
CA GLY A 101 -3.63 -0.45 19.66
C GLY A 101 -2.75 0.10 18.55
N PHE A 102 -2.16 1.27 18.81
CA PHE A 102 -1.38 2.02 17.82
C PHE A 102 -0.20 1.20 17.26
N LYS A 103 0.55 0.53 18.16
CA LYS A 103 1.70 -0.31 17.78
C LYS A 103 1.29 -1.52 16.94
N GLY A 104 0.17 -2.17 17.26
CA GLY A 104 -0.34 -3.31 16.49
C GLY A 104 -0.82 -2.90 15.10
N GLY A 105 -1.51 -1.76 14.99
CA GLY A 105 -1.94 -1.20 13.70
C GLY A 105 -0.76 -0.79 12.81
N ALA A 106 0.28 -0.19 13.38
CA ALA A 106 1.51 0.16 12.65
C ALA A 106 2.24 -1.09 12.12
N LEU A 107 2.43 -2.10 12.96
CA LEU A 107 3.06 -3.36 12.59
C LEU A 107 2.29 -4.07 11.47
N LEU A 108 0.97 -4.11 11.58
CA LEU A 108 0.12 -4.73 10.56
C LEU A 108 0.25 -4.02 9.20
N ALA A 109 0.28 -2.69 9.20
CA ALA A 109 0.49 -1.91 7.98
C ALA A 109 1.91 -2.06 7.41
N LEU A 110 2.92 -2.23 8.26
CA LEU A 110 4.30 -2.49 7.84
C LEU A 110 4.43 -3.88 7.19
N VAL A 111 3.79 -4.90 7.75
CA VAL A 111 3.77 -6.24 7.13
C VAL A 111 3.04 -6.21 5.79
N ALA A 112 1.91 -5.50 5.71
CA ALA A 112 1.22 -5.28 4.44
C ALA A 112 2.11 -4.55 3.43
N TYR A 113 2.90 -3.55 3.86
CA TYR A 113 3.90 -2.90 3.02
C TYR A 113 4.91 -3.88 2.47
N ALA A 114 5.52 -4.70 3.34
CA ALA A 114 6.54 -5.66 2.94
C ALA A 114 5.99 -6.66 1.92
N LEU A 115 4.75 -7.12 2.09
CA LEU A 115 4.07 -7.99 1.12
C LEU A 115 3.86 -7.31 -0.23
N VAL A 116 3.35 -6.07 -0.24
CA VAL A 116 3.17 -5.30 -1.47
C VAL A 116 4.51 -5.04 -2.14
N PHE A 117 5.55 -4.70 -1.37
CA PHE A 117 6.89 -4.44 -1.87
C PHE A 117 7.50 -5.70 -2.53
N LEU A 118 7.40 -6.85 -1.86
CA LEU A 118 7.83 -8.13 -2.42
C LEU A 118 7.05 -8.50 -3.68
N LEU A 119 5.74 -8.24 -3.71
CA LEU A 119 4.90 -8.47 -4.88
C LEU A 119 5.31 -7.57 -6.05
N SER A 120 5.62 -6.30 -5.79
CA SER A 120 6.10 -5.34 -6.80
C SER A 120 7.47 -5.74 -7.35
N ILE A 121 8.38 -6.21 -6.49
CA ILE A 121 9.67 -6.77 -6.91
C ILE A 121 9.41 -7.99 -7.81
N ALA A 122 8.60 -8.95 -7.34
CA ALA A 122 8.28 -10.14 -8.09
C ALA A 122 7.68 -9.79 -9.46
N ALA A 123 6.73 -8.85 -9.52
CA ALA A 123 6.14 -8.38 -10.79
C ALA A 123 7.19 -7.74 -11.71
N THR A 124 8.09 -6.92 -11.17
CA THR A 124 9.15 -6.25 -11.92
C THR A 124 10.11 -7.26 -12.58
N PHE A 125 10.38 -8.40 -11.93
CA PHE A 125 11.26 -9.42 -12.48
C PHE A 125 10.53 -10.51 -13.29
N LEU A 126 9.34 -10.96 -12.87
CA LEU A 126 8.58 -12.02 -13.54
C LEU A 126 7.92 -11.56 -14.84
N LEU A 127 7.36 -10.35 -14.91
CA LEU A 127 6.69 -9.87 -16.12
C LEU A 127 7.63 -9.80 -17.34
N PRO A 128 8.84 -9.20 -17.25
CA PRO A 128 9.76 -9.19 -18.38
C PRO A 128 10.32 -10.59 -18.70
N LEU A 129 10.45 -11.47 -17.71
CA LEU A 129 10.82 -12.89 -17.94
C LEU A 129 9.72 -13.63 -18.71
N LEU A 130 8.46 -13.47 -18.32
CA LEU A 130 7.30 -14.05 -19.00
C LEU A 130 7.10 -13.46 -20.39
N ALA A 131 7.28 -12.14 -20.56
CA ALA A 131 7.21 -11.48 -21.87
C ALA A 131 8.31 -12.00 -22.82
N ARG A 132 9.54 -12.16 -22.31
CA ARG A 132 10.63 -12.79 -23.07
C ARG A 132 10.33 -14.24 -23.44
N MET A 133 9.79 -15.03 -22.51
CA MET A 133 9.39 -16.43 -22.80
C MET A 133 8.22 -16.50 -23.79
N ALA A 134 7.33 -15.51 -23.81
CA ALA A 134 6.22 -15.40 -24.75
C ALA A 134 6.62 -14.79 -26.12
N GLY A 135 7.89 -14.44 -26.32
CA GLY A 135 8.39 -13.85 -27.56
C GLY A 135 7.94 -12.42 -27.83
N ILE A 136 7.43 -11.72 -26.81
CA ILE A 136 7.02 -10.32 -26.93
C ILE A 136 8.25 -9.44 -26.66
N PRO A 137 8.70 -8.61 -27.62
CA PRO A 137 9.83 -7.71 -27.40
C PRO A 137 9.48 -6.72 -26.29
N ALA A 138 10.43 -6.54 -25.37
CA ALA A 138 10.31 -5.64 -24.21
C ALA A 138 10.31 -4.17 -24.63
#